data_AF-A0A955HM12-F1
#
_entry.id   AF-A0A955HM12-F1
#
_cell.length_a   1.000
_cell.length_b   1.000
_cell.length_c   1.000
_cell.angle_alpha   90.00
_cell.angle_beta   90.00
_cell.angle_gamma   90.00
#
_symmetry.space_group_name_H-M   'P 1'
#
loop_
_entity.id
_entity.type
_entity.pdbx_description
1 polymer ?
#
loop_
_entity_poly.entity_id
_entity_poly.type
_entity_poly.pdbx_seq_one_letter_code
_entity_poly.pdbx_strand_id
1 'polypeptide(L)'
;MKLKKIFSLLILFVTAVFLSGCSLKKDSKAGLQVITHDVPSSVFIDGQYLNKTPLIEKNLAPGKHTIRIEPEDPDYLPYETEVTLNPGVLTVVTWKSATRPEQMGGVIYEMEKINSKDTSEVSFVTIPDGAIITLAGQEKEFSPVTIPNVQPGQLEYEITLPSYETQSHSIEVAAGYRMIISVKLAKLDPNATRDASQKIPEEELQASESAETTEPPKEESAKEATASGQTLLSISSQLVEITSTNFFQDGKEVLRVRDNPGANGSEIGLAEVGKKYPYLGVEQSGWYKISFETKEGWVSASYAKIIDR
;
A
#
# COMPACT_ATOMS: atom_id res chain seq x y z
N MET A 1 -28.64 -18.37 66.05
CA MET A 1 -29.32 -17.96 64.80
C MET A 1 -28.59 -16.87 63.99
N LYS A 2 -27.53 -16.21 64.50
CA LYS A 2 -26.79 -15.15 63.77
C LYS A 2 -25.65 -15.65 62.85
N LEU A 3 -25.08 -16.84 63.10
CA LEU A 3 -23.93 -17.35 62.35
C LEU A 3 -24.27 -17.89 60.95
N LYS A 4 -25.45 -18.49 60.77
CA LYS A 4 -25.93 -18.97 59.45
C LYS A 4 -26.24 -17.82 58.47
N LYS A 5 -26.67 -16.65 58.97
CA LYS A 5 -26.94 -15.48 58.12
C LYS A 5 -25.64 -14.84 57.61
N ILE A 6 -24.57 -14.84 58.40
CA ILE A 6 -23.26 -14.32 57.99
C ILE A 6 -22.62 -15.22 56.94
N PHE A 7 -22.72 -16.55 57.10
CA PHE A 7 -22.22 -17.50 56.10
C PHE A 7 -23.00 -17.44 54.77
N SER A 8 -24.31 -17.23 54.83
CA SER A 8 -25.15 -17.01 53.65
C SER A 8 -24.88 -15.68 52.94
N LEU A 9 -24.50 -14.62 53.68
CA LEU A 9 -24.15 -13.32 53.10
C LEU A 9 -22.74 -13.34 52.47
N LEU A 10 -21.81 -14.10 53.06
CA LEU A 10 -20.45 -14.27 52.55
C LEU A 10 -20.42 -15.09 51.24
N ILE A 11 -21.26 -16.13 51.14
CA ILE A 11 -21.41 -16.93 49.91
C ILE A 11 -22.02 -16.10 48.77
N LEU A 12 -22.99 -15.22 49.06
CA LEU A 12 -23.60 -14.34 48.06
C LEU A 12 -22.60 -13.29 47.53
N PHE A 13 -21.70 -12.82 48.39
CA PHE A 13 -20.66 -11.84 48.01
C PHE A 13 -19.52 -12.48 47.20
N VAL A 14 -19.13 -13.73 47.52
CA VAL A 14 -18.12 -14.47 46.75
C VAL A 14 -18.64 -14.88 45.36
N THR A 15 -19.94 -15.16 45.20
CA THR A 15 -20.53 -15.39 43.87
C THR A 15 -20.64 -14.13 43.02
N ALA A 16 -20.82 -12.95 43.63
CA ALA A 16 -20.85 -11.68 42.90
C ALA A 16 -19.46 -11.26 42.37
N VAL A 17 -18.38 -11.58 43.10
CA VAL A 17 -17.01 -11.30 42.67
C VAL A 17 -16.55 -12.22 41.53
N PHE A 18 -17.08 -13.44 41.43
CA PHE A 18 -16.79 -14.34 40.30
C PHE A 18 -17.55 -14.00 39.00
N LEU A 19 -18.60 -13.17 39.06
CA LEU A 19 -19.35 -12.72 37.87
C LEU A 19 -18.85 -11.38 37.32
N SER A 20 -17.95 -10.67 38.00
CA SER A 20 -17.38 -9.40 37.52
C SER A 20 -16.13 -9.56 36.64
N GLY A 21 -15.66 -10.81 36.42
CA GLY A 21 -14.43 -11.11 35.67
C GLY A 21 -14.62 -11.55 34.21
N CYS A 22 -15.85 -11.78 33.75
CA CYS A 22 -16.11 -11.98 32.33
C CYS A 22 -16.22 -10.62 31.65
N SER A 23 -15.08 -10.01 31.32
CA SER A 23 -15.06 -9.05 30.23
C SER A 23 -15.60 -9.78 29.01
N LEU A 24 -16.85 -9.51 28.60
CA LEU A 24 -17.40 -9.91 27.31
C LEU A 24 -16.50 -9.30 26.23
N LYS A 25 -15.38 -9.95 25.91
CA LYS A 25 -14.69 -9.74 24.65
C LYS A 25 -15.67 -10.26 23.61
N LYS A 26 -16.43 -9.34 23.01
CA LYS A 26 -17.19 -9.63 21.81
C LYS A 26 -16.18 -10.22 20.83
N ASP A 27 -16.34 -11.50 20.49
CA ASP A 27 -15.53 -12.17 19.47
C ASP A 27 -15.83 -11.50 18.13
N SER A 28 -15.22 -10.35 17.90
CA SER A 28 -15.33 -9.65 16.63
C SER A 28 -14.61 -10.49 15.60
N LYS A 29 -15.28 -10.79 14.50
CA LYS A 29 -14.71 -11.50 13.35
C LYS A 29 -14.34 -10.51 12.27
N ALA A 30 -13.37 -10.89 11.46
CA ALA A 30 -13.00 -10.19 10.24
C ALA A 30 -13.11 -11.13 9.04
N GLY A 31 -13.33 -10.56 7.86
CA GLY A 31 -13.37 -11.31 6.61
C GLY A 31 -12.11 -11.11 5.78
N LEU A 32 -11.74 -12.14 5.02
CA LEU A 32 -10.75 -12.11 3.96
C LEU A 32 -11.35 -12.72 2.70
N GLN A 33 -11.19 -12.03 1.57
CA GLN A 33 -11.44 -12.57 0.25
C GLN A 33 -10.14 -12.54 -0.55
N VAL A 34 -9.82 -13.65 -1.22
CA VAL A 34 -8.65 -13.75 -2.10
C VAL A 34 -9.08 -14.24 -3.47
N ILE A 35 -8.71 -13.49 -4.51
CA ILE A 35 -9.01 -13.77 -5.91
C ILE A 35 -7.69 -13.76 -6.68
N THR A 36 -7.46 -14.77 -7.51
CA THR A 36 -6.33 -14.78 -8.46
C THR A 36 -6.83 -14.76 -9.90
N HIS A 37 -6.14 -14.03 -10.77
CA HIS A 37 -6.42 -14.00 -12.20
C HIS A 37 -5.77 -15.18 -12.89
N ASP A 38 -6.57 -16.00 -13.57
CA ASP A 38 -6.19 -17.09 -14.50
C ASP A 38 -5.37 -18.25 -13.93
N VAL A 39 -4.73 -18.08 -12.78
CA VAL A 39 -3.88 -19.06 -12.11
C VAL A 39 -4.52 -19.47 -10.79
N PRO A 40 -5.08 -20.70 -10.68
CA PRO A 40 -5.53 -21.23 -9.41
C PRO A 40 -4.37 -21.24 -8.40
N SER A 41 -4.65 -20.87 -7.15
CA SER A 41 -3.62 -20.78 -6.12
C SER A 41 -4.13 -21.27 -4.78
N SER A 42 -3.23 -21.89 -4.03
CA SER A 42 -3.43 -22.20 -2.61
C SER A 42 -3.15 -20.95 -1.77
N VAL A 43 -4.03 -20.67 -0.81
CA VAL A 43 -3.94 -19.51 0.08
C VAL A 43 -3.60 -20.00 1.49
N PHE A 44 -2.62 -19.35 2.10
CA PHE A 44 -2.21 -19.57 3.48
C PHE A 44 -2.36 -18.27 4.27
N ILE A 45 -2.72 -18.40 5.55
CA ILE A 45 -2.76 -17.32 6.52
C ILE A 45 -1.86 -17.69 7.70
N ASP A 46 -0.89 -16.85 8.03
CA ASP A 46 0.11 -17.08 9.08
C ASP A 46 0.82 -18.45 8.93
N GLY A 47 1.11 -18.84 7.69
CA GLY A 47 1.71 -20.12 7.34
C GLY A 47 0.76 -21.33 7.41
N GLN A 48 -0.49 -21.16 7.83
CA GLN A 48 -1.50 -22.22 7.84
C GLN A 48 -2.28 -22.24 6.53
N TYR A 49 -2.41 -23.43 5.94
CA TYR A 49 -3.23 -23.61 4.74
C TYR A 49 -4.69 -23.28 5.04
N LEU A 50 -5.29 -22.42 4.23
CA LEU A 50 -6.69 -22.01 4.37
C LEU A 50 -7.56 -22.71 3.34
N ASN A 51 -7.41 -22.37 2.05
CA ASN A 51 -8.12 -22.99 0.93
C ASN A 51 -7.50 -22.56 -0.42
N LYS A 52 -8.09 -22.98 -1.54
CA LYS A 52 -7.74 -22.48 -2.88
C LYS A 52 -8.57 -21.26 -3.29
N THR A 53 -8.04 -20.45 -4.21
CA THR A 53 -8.76 -19.33 -4.83
C THR A 53 -9.79 -19.79 -5.87
N PRO A 54 -10.88 -19.03 -6.10
CA PRO A 54 -11.31 -17.87 -5.30
C PRO A 54 -11.82 -18.29 -3.91
N LEU A 55 -11.45 -17.52 -2.89
CA LEU A 55 -11.73 -17.82 -1.48
C LEU A 55 -12.43 -16.66 -0.80
N ILE A 56 -13.42 -16.96 0.05
CA ILE A 56 -14.00 -16.02 1.01
C ILE A 56 -14.07 -16.72 2.37
N GLU A 57 -13.36 -16.21 3.38
CA GLU A 57 -13.45 -16.63 4.78
C GLU A 57 -13.93 -15.44 5.63
N LYS A 58 -14.94 -15.65 6.48
CA LYS A 58 -15.62 -14.57 7.23
C LYS A 58 -15.40 -14.65 8.75
N ASN A 59 -14.74 -15.70 9.22
CA ASN A 59 -14.61 -16.01 10.64
C ASN A 59 -13.17 -15.93 11.15
N LEU A 60 -12.36 -15.04 10.56
CA LEU A 60 -10.98 -14.84 10.97
C LEU A 60 -10.88 -13.98 12.23
N ALA A 61 -9.78 -14.17 12.95
CA ALA A 61 -9.40 -13.26 14.02
C ALA A 61 -9.05 -11.89 13.41
N PRO A 62 -9.47 -10.77 14.01
CA PRO A 62 -8.97 -9.46 13.63
C PRO A 62 -7.52 -9.27 14.06
N GLY A 63 -6.76 -8.50 13.29
CA GLY A 63 -5.35 -8.22 13.55
C GLY A 63 -4.51 -8.21 12.27
N LYS A 64 -3.20 -8.14 12.44
CA LYS A 64 -2.23 -8.29 11.35
C LYS A 64 -2.06 -9.78 11.04
N HIS A 65 -2.11 -10.10 9.76
CA HIS A 65 -1.96 -11.45 9.26
C HIS A 65 -1.05 -11.46 8.04
N THR A 66 -0.24 -12.51 7.91
CA THR A 66 0.56 -12.75 6.72
C THR A 66 -0.23 -13.64 5.77
N ILE A 67 -0.53 -13.13 4.58
CA ILE A 67 -1.21 -13.87 3.52
C ILE A 67 -0.17 -14.32 2.51
N ARG A 68 -0.13 -15.62 2.23
CA ARG A 68 0.69 -16.21 1.16
C ARG A 68 -0.21 -16.83 0.10
N ILE A 69 0.03 -16.45 -1.15
CA ILE A 69 -0.65 -16.97 -2.35
C ILE A 69 0.38 -17.80 -3.11
N GLU A 70 0.14 -19.10 -3.20
CA GLU A 70 1.00 -20.08 -3.86
C GLU A 70 0.30 -20.59 -5.13
N PRO A 71 0.76 -20.21 -6.33
CA PRO A 71 0.27 -20.80 -7.58
C PRO A 71 0.37 -22.33 -7.57
N GLU A 72 -0.63 -23.00 -8.15
CA GLU A 72 -0.59 -24.46 -8.32
C GLU A 72 0.40 -24.88 -9.42
N ASP A 73 0.63 -23.98 -10.38
CA ASP A 73 1.65 -24.14 -11.42
C ASP A 73 3.01 -23.62 -10.90
N PRO A 74 4.04 -24.48 -10.80
CA PRO A 74 5.33 -24.13 -10.23
C PRO A 74 6.15 -23.13 -11.07
N ASP A 75 5.76 -22.86 -12.31
CA ASP A 75 6.42 -21.84 -13.15
C ASP A 75 6.12 -20.42 -12.65
N TYR A 76 5.02 -20.24 -11.91
CA TYR A 76 4.61 -18.97 -11.35
C TYR A 76 5.17 -18.74 -9.94
N LEU A 77 5.50 -17.50 -9.65
CA LEU A 77 6.10 -17.13 -8.37
C LEU A 77 5.03 -16.99 -7.27
N PRO A 78 5.31 -17.48 -6.04
CA PRO A 78 4.45 -17.21 -4.89
C PRO A 78 4.54 -15.74 -4.48
N TYR A 79 3.48 -15.24 -3.85
CA TYR A 79 3.42 -13.90 -3.28
C TYR A 79 3.06 -13.95 -1.80
N GLU A 80 3.69 -13.10 -1.01
CA GLU A 80 3.43 -13.00 0.42
C GLU A 80 3.30 -11.53 0.82
N THR A 81 2.28 -11.21 1.61
CA THR A 81 1.98 -9.83 2.03
C THR A 81 1.39 -9.81 3.43
N GLU A 82 1.67 -8.75 4.20
CA GLU A 82 0.94 -8.47 5.42
C GLU A 82 -0.37 -7.74 5.08
N VAL A 83 -1.45 -8.10 5.76
CA VAL A 83 -2.73 -7.37 5.72
C VAL A 83 -3.25 -7.18 7.14
N THR A 84 -4.05 -6.13 7.34
CA THR A 84 -4.77 -5.87 8.58
C THR A 84 -6.24 -6.25 8.41
N LEU A 85 -6.65 -7.32 9.08
CA LEU A 85 -8.03 -7.77 9.15
C LEU A 85 -8.77 -6.96 10.22
N ASN A 86 -9.58 -6.00 9.80
CA ASN A 86 -10.35 -5.16 10.71
C ASN A 86 -11.69 -5.81 11.10
N PRO A 87 -12.15 -5.63 12.36
CA PRO A 87 -13.35 -6.28 12.85
C PRO A 87 -14.61 -5.77 12.13
N GLY A 88 -15.41 -6.71 11.62
CA GLY A 88 -16.70 -6.44 10.98
C GLY A 88 -16.61 -5.94 9.54
N VAL A 89 -15.42 -5.96 8.92
CA VAL A 89 -15.21 -5.60 7.51
C VAL A 89 -14.53 -6.75 6.77
N LEU A 90 -14.58 -6.70 5.44
CA LEU A 90 -13.97 -7.66 4.53
C LEU A 90 -12.72 -7.02 3.91
N THR A 91 -11.56 -7.61 4.13
CA THR A 91 -10.34 -7.30 3.38
C THR A 91 -10.35 -8.10 2.08
N VAL A 92 -10.05 -7.46 0.95
CA VAL A 92 -10.05 -8.11 -0.38
C VAL A 92 -8.66 -8.05 -0.98
N VAL A 93 -8.13 -9.19 -1.40
CA VAL A 93 -6.85 -9.32 -2.11
C VAL A 93 -7.13 -9.88 -3.49
N THR A 94 -6.82 -9.10 -4.52
CA THR A 94 -6.88 -9.54 -5.92
C THR A 94 -5.46 -9.59 -6.46
N TRP A 95 -5.03 -10.75 -6.95
CA TRP A 95 -3.64 -10.97 -7.35
C TRP A 95 -3.51 -11.52 -8.77
N LYS A 96 -2.49 -11.05 -9.50
CA LYS A 96 -2.06 -11.54 -10.80
C LYS A 96 -0.68 -12.15 -10.63
N SER A 97 -0.63 -13.48 -10.71
CA SER A 97 0.62 -14.23 -10.66
C SER A 97 1.38 -14.10 -11.97
N ALA A 98 2.71 -14.10 -11.90
CA ALA A 98 3.59 -14.11 -13.07
C ALA A 98 4.84 -14.93 -12.78
N THR A 99 5.58 -15.28 -13.84
CA THR A 99 6.85 -16.01 -13.76
C THR A 99 8.03 -15.09 -13.43
N ARG A 100 7.82 -13.76 -13.49
CA ARG A 100 8.82 -12.73 -13.18
C ARG A 100 8.28 -11.75 -12.14
N PRO A 101 9.06 -11.37 -11.11
CA PRO A 101 8.58 -10.51 -10.02
C PRO A 101 8.00 -9.16 -10.47
N GLU A 102 8.58 -8.56 -11.51
CA GLU A 102 8.16 -7.28 -12.06
C GLU A 102 6.85 -7.35 -12.86
N GLN A 103 6.44 -8.54 -13.30
CA GLN A 103 5.17 -8.77 -14.01
C GLN A 103 4.05 -9.19 -13.06
N MET A 104 4.37 -9.46 -11.79
CA MET A 104 3.36 -9.70 -10.76
C MET A 104 2.71 -8.39 -10.35
N GLY A 105 1.41 -8.43 -10.09
CA GLY A 105 0.67 -7.26 -9.66
C GLY A 105 -0.65 -7.62 -9.00
N GLY A 106 -1.34 -6.63 -8.47
CA GLY A 106 -2.59 -6.85 -7.78
C GLY A 106 -3.02 -5.66 -6.95
N VAL A 107 -4.20 -5.80 -6.34
CA VAL A 107 -4.82 -4.77 -5.50
C VAL A 107 -5.25 -5.40 -4.19
N ILE A 108 -4.92 -4.72 -3.09
CA ILE A 108 -5.39 -5.02 -1.75
C ILE A 108 -6.29 -3.89 -1.29
N TYR A 109 -7.49 -4.24 -0.85
CA TYR A 109 -8.49 -3.34 -0.30
C TYR A 109 -8.65 -3.61 1.19
N GLU A 110 -8.33 -2.60 1.99
CA GLU A 110 -8.54 -2.61 3.44
C GLU A 110 -9.48 -1.47 3.83
N MET A 111 -10.27 -1.69 4.88
CA MET A 111 -11.15 -0.65 5.42
C MET A 111 -10.83 -0.41 6.89
N GLU A 112 -10.62 0.84 7.25
CA GLU A 112 -10.47 1.27 8.64
C GLU A 112 -11.53 2.30 9.01
N LYS A 113 -11.92 2.33 10.29
CA LYS A 113 -12.86 3.34 10.77
C LYS A 113 -12.14 4.66 10.96
N ILE A 114 -12.79 5.75 10.55
CA ILE A 114 -12.31 7.11 10.80
C ILE A 114 -13.07 7.76 11.95
N ASN A 115 -12.52 8.85 12.49
CA ASN A 115 -13.12 9.64 13.57
C ASN A 115 -14.23 10.57 13.06
N SER A 116 -15.09 10.06 12.19
CA SER A 116 -16.25 10.71 11.62
C SER A 116 -17.25 9.63 11.21
N LYS A 117 -18.55 9.91 11.27
CA LYS A 117 -19.59 8.96 10.84
C LYS A 117 -20.23 9.34 9.51
N ASP A 118 -20.05 10.58 9.08
CA ASP A 118 -20.77 11.18 7.94
C ASP A 118 -19.84 11.46 6.76
N THR A 119 -18.52 11.31 6.94
CA THR A 119 -17.51 11.48 5.89
C THR A 119 -16.86 10.14 5.55
N SER A 120 -16.18 10.08 4.42
CA SER A 120 -15.36 8.94 4.01
C SER A 120 -14.09 9.42 3.33
N GLU A 121 -13.09 8.55 3.31
CA GLU A 121 -11.78 8.82 2.72
C GLU A 121 -11.36 7.65 1.82
N VAL A 122 -10.58 7.95 0.78
CA VAL A 122 -9.94 6.90 -0.04
C VAL A 122 -8.45 7.19 -0.08
N SER A 123 -7.65 6.20 0.29
CA SER A 123 -6.19 6.26 0.26
C SER A 123 -5.67 5.34 -0.84
N PHE A 124 -4.80 5.86 -1.69
CA PHE A 124 -4.12 5.11 -2.74
C PHE A 124 -2.64 5.03 -2.43
N VAL A 125 -2.10 3.82 -2.50
CA VAL A 125 -0.68 3.53 -2.29
C VAL A 125 -0.26 2.59 -3.41
N THR A 126 0.77 2.94 -4.19
CA THR A 126 1.21 2.10 -5.32
C THR A 126 2.66 1.67 -5.22
N ILE A 127 2.97 0.57 -5.88
CA ILE A 127 4.29 0.00 -6.06
C ILE A 127 4.50 -0.25 -7.56
N PRO A 128 5.39 0.50 -8.24
CA PRO A 128 6.14 1.65 -7.74
C PRO A 128 5.23 2.81 -7.34
N ASP A 129 5.75 3.73 -6.52
CA ASP A 129 5.05 4.98 -6.21
C ASP A 129 5.01 5.93 -7.43
N GLY A 130 4.27 7.03 -7.30
CA GLY A 130 4.17 8.08 -8.32
C GLY A 130 3.22 7.74 -9.48
N ALA A 131 2.41 6.68 -9.33
CA ALA A 131 1.35 6.40 -10.29
C ALA A 131 0.27 7.48 -10.24
N ILE A 132 -0.26 7.83 -11.41
CA ILE A 132 -1.34 8.79 -11.59
C ILE A 132 -2.66 8.09 -11.29
N ILE A 133 -3.47 8.71 -10.42
CA ILE A 133 -4.76 8.22 -9.96
C ILE A 133 -5.85 9.15 -10.46
N THR A 134 -6.93 8.59 -10.99
CA THR A 134 -8.19 9.31 -11.19
C THR A 134 -9.29 8.60 -10.40
N LEU A 135 -10.07 9.34 -9.62
CA LEU A 135 -11.19 8.80 -8.85
C LEU A 135 -12.47 9.53 -9.28
N ALA A 136 -13.50 8.78 -9.65
CA ALA A 136 -14.80 9.30 -10.10
C ALA A 136 -14.69 10.36 -11.23
N GLY A 137 -13.71 10.18 -12.13
CA GLY A 137 -13.43 11.10 -13.23
C GLY A 137 -12.98 12.51 -12.81
N GLN A 138 -12.62 12.72 -11.54
CA GLN A 138 -12.13 13.99 -11.00
C GLN A 138 -10.66 14.23 -11.35
N GLU A 139 -10.07 15.29 -10.77
CA GLU A 139 -8.68 15.70 -10.97
C GLU A 139 -7.67 14.56 -10.76
N LYS A 140 -6.55 14.65 -11.47
CA LYS A 140 -5.46 13.67 -11.41
C LYS A 140 -4.67 13.87 -10.12
N GLU A 141 -4.59 12.80 -9.33
CA GLU A 141 -3.76 12.71 -8.13
C GLU A 141 -2.56 11.80 -8.36
N PHE A 142 -1.62 11.80 -7.42
CA PHE A 142 -0.42 10.96 -7.51
C PHE A 142 -0.22 10.18 -6.23
N SER A 143 0.04 8.90 -6.36
CA SER A 143 0.21 7.97 -5.24
C SER A 143 1.61 8.05 -4.61
N PRO A 144 1.73 8.01 -3.28
CA PRO A 144 0.67 7.86 -2.29
C PRO A 144 -0.13 9.14 -2.05
N VAL A 145 -1.45 9.00 -1.93
CA VAL A 145 -2.40 10.10 -1.66
C VAL A 145 -3.56 9.63 -0.80
N THR A 146 -4.09 10.51 0.05
CA THR A 146 -5.36 10.31 0.75
C THR A 146 -6.33 11.41 0.37
N ILE A 147 -7.46 11.04 -0.23
CA ILE A 147 -8.50 11.94 -0.69
C ILE A 147 -9.58 12.01 0.41
N PRO A 148 -9.75 13.15 1.09
CA PRO A 148 -10.77 13.30 2.12
C PRO A 148 -12.15 13.60 1.53
N ASN A 149 -13.20 13.40 2.33
CA ASN A 149 -14.58 13.77 2.00
C ASN A 149 -15.10 13.17 0.67
N VAL A 150 -14.66 11.94 0.36
CA VAL A 150 -15.14 11.20 -0.81
C VAL A 150 -16.61 10.84 -0.58
N GLN A 151 -17.47 11.03 -1.59
CA GLN A 151 -18.88 10.69 -1.47
C GLN A 151 -19.06 9.17 -1.31
N PRO A 152 -19.84 8.71 -0.30
CA PRO A 152 -20.19 7.30 -0.17
C PRO A 152 -20.97 6.79 -1.40
N GLY A 153 -20.77 5.52 -1.74
CA GLY A 153 -21.41 4.85 -2.87
C GLY A 153 -20.41 4.16 -3.80
N GLN A 154 -20.91 3.72 -4.96
CA GLN A 154 -20.08 3.08 -5.97
C GLN A 154 -19.31 4.13 -6.77
N LEU A 155 -17.98 4.00 -6.78
CA LEU A 155 -17.08 4.87 -7.53
C LEU A 155 -16.18 4.02 -8.43
N GLU A 156 -15.69 4.63 -9.50
CA GLU A 156 -14.66 4.06 -10.37
C GLU A 156 -13.35 4.79 -10.15
N TYR A 157 -12.24 4.06 -10.26
CA TYR A 157 -10.91 4.66 -10.28
C TYR A 157 -10.03 4.02 -11.35
N GLU A 158 -9.09 4.80 -11.86
CA GLU A 158 -8.05 4.36 -12.77
C GLU A 158 -6.67 4.70 -12.22
N ILE A 159 -5.71 3.80 -12.41
CA ILE A 159 -4.31 3.98 -12.04
C ILE A 159 -3.44 3.76 -13.27
N THR A 160 -2.57 4.73 -13.55
CA THR A 160 -1.63 4.66 -14.68
C THR A 160 -0.21 4.98 -14.24
N LEU A 161 0.74 4.21 -14.76
CA LEU A 161 2.17 4.49 -14.63
C LEU A 161 2.87 4.03 -15.91
N PRO A 162 3.72 4.86 -16.56
CA PRO A 162 4.36 4.48 -17.81
C PRO A 162 5.14 3.16 -17.70
N SER A 163 4.98 2.28 -18.70
CA SER A 163 5.55 0.92 -18.76
C SER A 163 4.89 -0.12 -17.83
N TYR A 164 3.80 0.21 -17.16
CA TYR A 164 3.01 -0.72 -16.33
C TYR A 164 1.60 -0.88 -16.89
N GLU A 165 0.94 -1.98 -16.52
CA GLU A 165 -0.44 -2.25 -16.86
C GLU A 165 -1.38 -1.24 -16.19
N THR A 166 -2.23 -0.57 -16.98
CA THR A 166 -3.31 0.28 -16.45
C THR A 166 -4.30 -0.56 -15.65
N GLN A 167 -4.71 -0.04 -14.49
CA GLN A 167 -5.69 -0.66 -13.62
C GLN A 167 -6.97 0.17 -13.61
N SER A 168 -8.12 -0.44 -13.86
CA SER A 168 -9.43 0.20 -13.78
C SER A 168 -10.35 -0.66 -12.93
N HIS A 169 -10.91 -0.09 -11.86
CA HIS A 169 -11.67 -0.83 -10.86
C HIS A 169 -12.87 -0.02 -10.37
N SER A 170 -13.85 -0.72 -9.80
CA SER A 170 -14.98 -0.12 -9.10
C SER A 170 -14.96 -0.52 -7.63
N ILE A 171 -15.25 0.45 -6.76
CA ILE A 171 -15.25 0.29 -5.30
C ILE A 171 -16.54 0.81 -4.71
N GLU A 172 -16.94 0.26 -3.56
CA GLU A 172 -18.03 0.78 -2.75
C GLU A 172 -17.46 1.50 -1.52
N VAL A 173 -17.56 2.82 -1.50
CA VAL A 173 -17.07 3.66 -0.41
C VAL A 173 -18.17 3.81 0.65
N ALA A 174 -17.86 3.49 1.90
CA ALA A 174 -18.81 3.57 3.01
C ALA A 174 -18.52 4.76 3.94
N ALA A 175 -19.56 5.49 4.34
CA ALA A 175 -19.45 6.56 5.33
C ALA A 175 -18.89 6.04 6.66
N GLY A 176 -18.02 6.83 7.28
CA GLY A 176 -17.32 6.52 8.52
C GLY A 176 -16.14 5.58 8.37
N TYR A 177 -15.71 5.31 7.13
CA TYR A 177 -14.53 4.51 6.84
C TYR A 177 -13.55 5.25 5.91
N ARG A 178 -12.27 4.88 6.03
CA ARG A 178 -11.25 5.06 5.01
C ARG A 178 -11.07 3.75 4.28
N MET A 179 -11.20 3.78 2.96
CA MET A 179 -10.78 2.67 2.10
C MET A 179 -9.31 2.87 1.72
N ILE A 180 -8.47 1.90 2.05
CA ILE A 180 -7.04 1.89 1.71
C ILE A 180 -6.88 0.92 0.54
N ILE A 181 -6.34 1.43 -0.56
CA ILE A 181 -6.15 0.71 -1.82
C ILE A 181 -4.64 0.66 -2.10
N SER A 182 -4.06 -0.51 -1.82
CA SER A 182 -2.64 -0.79 -2.03
C SER A 182 -2.47 -1.58 -3.33
N VAL A 183 -1.75 -1.02 -4.30
CA VAL A 183 -1.64 -1.58 -5.66
C VAL A 183 -0.19 -1.88 -6.01
N LYS A 184 0.11 -3.14 -6.33
CA LYS A 184 1.35 -3.49 -7.02
C LYS A 184 1.08 -3.50 -8.52
N LEU A 185 1.74 -2.61 -9.24
CA LEU A 185 1.58 -2.49 -10.69
C LEU A 185 2.46 -3.52 -11.39
N ALA A 186 1.83 -4.34 -12.25
CA ALA A 186 2.53 -5.28 -13.11
C ALA A 186 3.17 -4.53 -14.28
N LYS A 187 4.47 -4.75 -14.51
CA LYS A 187 5.20 -4.17 -15.63
C LYS A 187 4.78 -4.86 -16.93
N LEU A 188 4.56 -4.07 -17.98
CA LEU A 188 4.23 -4.59 -19.30
C LEU A 188 5.40 -5.44 -19.84
N ASP A 189 5.07 -6.59 -20.43
CA ASP A 189 6.05 -7.39 -21.16
C ASP A 189 6.29 -6.75 -22.55
N PRO A 190 7.51 -6.25 -22.85
CA PRO A 190 7.81 -5.68 -24.15
C PRO A 190 7.74 -6.71 -25.31
N ASN A 191 7.71 -8.01 -25.00
CA ASN A 191 7.62 -9.09 -25.99
C ASN A 191 6.22 -9.70 -26.13
N ALA A 192 5.25 -9.37 -25.26
CA ALA A 192 3.89 -9.92 -25.36
C ALA A 192 3.18 -9.58 -26.68
N THR A 193 3.59 -8.48 -27.33
CA THR A 193 3.07 -8.07 -28.66
C THR A 193 3.66 -8.87 -29.83
N ARG A 194 4.74 -9.64 -29.62
CA ARG A 194 5.42 -10.38 -30.71
C ARG A 194 4.74 -11.69 -31.07
N ASP A 195 4.09 -12.35 -30.11
CA ASP A 195 3.33 -13.59 -30.35
C ASP A 195 1.99 -13.34 -31.08
N ALA A 196 1.41 -12.15 -30.92
CA ALA A 196 0.19 -11.77 -31.64
C ALA A 196 0.44 -11.31 -33.10
N SER A 197 1.70 -11.02 -33.46
CA SER A 197 2.03 -10.41 -34.77
C SER A 197 2.53 -11.41 -35.83
N GLN A 198 2.57 -12.72 -35.56
CA GLN A 198 2.95 -13.74 -36.55
C GLN A 198 1.80 -14.22 -37.45
N LYS A 199 0.67 -13.50 -37.51
CA LYS A 199 -0.46 -13.90 -38.35
C LYS A 199 -1.14 -12.74 -39.09
N ILE A 200 -0.37 -11.93 -39.81
CA ILE A 200 -0.90 -11.09 -40.91
C ILE A 200 0.11 -11.11 -42.08
N PRO A 201 -0.35 -11.43 -43.31
CA PRO A 201 0.49 -11.43 -44.51
C PRO A 201 1.14 -10.07 -44.81
N GLU A 202 2.36 -10.19 -45.29
CA GLU A 202 3.30 -9.17 -45.72
C GLU A 202 2.76 -8.44 -46.97
N GLU A 203 2.44 -7.15 -46.85
CA GLU A 203 2.29 -6.25 -48.00
C GLU A 203 3.04 -4.93 -47.76
N GLU A 204 4.14 -4.82 -48.50
CA GLU A 204 4.97 -3.68 -48.92
C GLU A 204 5.09 -2.41 -48.07
N LEU A 205 6.31 -2.28 -47.53
CA LEU A 205 7.00 -1.04 -47.20
C LEU A 205 7.24 -0.19 -48.46
N GLN A 206 6.95 1.11 -48.39
CA GLN A 206 7.76 2.12 -49.06
C GLN A 206 8.15 3.23 -48.10
N ALA A 207 9.45 3.31 -47.89
CA ALA A 207 10.15 4.40 -47.24
C ALA A 207 10.15 5.65 -48.14
N SER A 208 10.14 6.82 -47.52
CA SER A 208 10.98 7.90 -48.02
C SER A 208 11.67 8.59 -46.84
N GLU A 209 12.96 8.82 -47.08
CA GLU A 209 14.01 9.25 -46.18
C GLU A 209 14.45 10.65 -46.62
N SER A 210 14.67 11.57 -45.68
CA SER A 210 15.62 12.70 -45.76
C SER A 210 15.41 13.62 -44.55
N ALA A 211 16.39 13.72 -43.64
CA ALA A 211 17.52 14.69 -43.66
C ALA A 211 17.08 16.02 -43.00
N GLU A 212 17.82 16.75 -42.18
CA GLU A 212 19.17 16.69 -41.62
C GLU A 212 19.23 17.75 -40.50
N THR A 213 20.07 17.47 -39.50
CA THR A 213 20.73 18.31 -38.49
C THR A 213 20.45 19.83 -38.43
N THR A 214 20.21 20.33 -37.21
CA THR A 214 20.86 21.57 -36.74
C THR A 214 21.11 21.53 -35.23
N GLU A 215 22.32 21.94 -34.88
CA GLU A 215 22.98 21.92 -33.56
C GLU A 215 22.48 23.02 -32.58
N PRO A 216 22.92 22.98 -31.30
CA PRO A 216 22.26 23.58 -30.13
C PRO A 216 22.74 25.01 -29.79
N PRO A 217 22.07 25.70 -28.84
CA PRO A 217 22.68 26.80 -28.10
C PRO A 217 23.09 26.41 -26.67
N LYS A 218 24.28 26.91 -26.32
CA LYS A 218 24.96 26.92 -25.03
C LYS A 218 24.21 27.68 -23.92
N GLU A 219 24.58 27.28 -22.69
CA GLU A 219 24.67 28.01 -21.42
C GLU A 219 24.39 29.53 -21.44
N GLU A 220 23.67 30.03 -20.43
CA GLU A 220 24.28 30.73 -19.28
C GLU A 220 23.22 31.28 -18.29
N SER A 221 23.63 31.29 -17.01
CA SER A 221 23.24 32.23 -15.95
C SER A 221 22.35 31.71 -14.82
N ALA A 222 23.05 31.24 -13.78
CA ALA A 222 22.63 31.27 -12.39
C ALA A 222 22.49 32.72 -11.89
N LYS A 223 21.49 32.97 -11.03
CA LYS A 223 21.60 33.94 -9.94
C LYS A 223 20.98 33.41 -8.67
N GLU A 224 21.79 33.51 -7.62
CA GLU A 224 21.50 33.32 -6.22
C GLU A 224 20.33 34.20 -5.74
N ALA A 225 19.55 33.65 -4.80
CA ALA A 225 19.02 34.42 -3.70
C ALA A 225 19.19 33.60 -2.41
N THR A 226 20.15 34.06 -1.62
CA THR A 226 20.52 33.59 -0.30
C THR A 226 19.58 34.18 0.76
N ALA A 227 19.02 33.35 1.63
CA ALA A 227 18.67 33.66 3.02
C ALA A 227 18.39 32.32 3.73
N SER A 228 19.41 31.66 4.28
CA SER A 228 19.88 31.85 5.66
C SER A 228 18.75 31.82 6.70
N GLY A 229 18.49 30.63 7.20
CA GLY A 229 17.78 30.38 8.45
C GLY A 229 18.34 29.11 9.08
N GLN A 230 19.57 29.18 9.58
CA GLN A 230 20.14 28.14 10.44
C GLN A 230 19.21 27.94 11.64
N THR A 231 18.57 26.78 11.71
CA THR A 231 17.98 26.30 12.96
C THR A 231 18.66 24.99 13.31
N LEU A 232 19.22 25.00 14.51
CA LEU A 232 20.03 23.97 15.13
C LEU A 232 19.43 22.57 14.97
N LEU A 233 20.31 21.62 14.68
CA LEU A 233 20.09 20.17 14.76
C LEU A 233 19.50 19.83 16.13
N SER A 234 18.17 19.85 16.22
CA SER A 234 17.46 19.00 17.16
C SER A 234 17.70 17.58 16.66
N ILE A 235 18.65 16.90 17.29
CA ILE A 235 18.85 15.48 17.08
C ILE A 235 17.60 14.84 17.65
N SER A 236 16.57 14.67 16.82
CA SER A 236 15.40 13.91 17.19
C SER A 236 15.89 12.56 17.70
N SER A 237 15.43 12.15 18.88
CA SER A 237 15.68 10.81 19.42
C SER A 237 14.96 9.73 18.62
N GLN A 238 14.34 10.08 17.50
CA GLN A 238 13.54 9.19 16.69
C GLN A 238 14.20 8.95 15.33
N LEU A 239 14.05 7.73 14.84
CA LEU A 239 14.48 7.29 13.51
C LEU A 239 13.27 6.89 12.70
N VAL A 240 13.40 6.94 11.39
CA VAL A 240 12.46 6.35 10.44
C VAL A 240 13.09 5.07 9.91
N GLU A 241 12.48 3.92 10.22
CA GLU A 241 12.85 2.62 9.66
C GLU A 241 12.03 2.37 8.39
N ILE A 242 12.71 2.06 7.29
CA ILE A 242 12.04 1.71 6.02
C ILE A 242 11.51 0.29 6.11
N THR A 243 10.22 0.11 5.89
CA THR A 243 9.56 -1.21 5.90
C THR A 243 9.47 -1.78 4.49
N SER A 244 9.00 -3.02 4.35
CA SER A 244 8.84 -3.67 3.05
C SER A 244 8.01 -2.80 2.09
N THR A 245 8.51 -2.66 0.86
CA THR A 245 7.91 -1.91 -0.24
C THR A 245 7.50 -2.80 -1.40
N ASN A 246 8.03 -4.03 -1.46
CA ASN A 246 7.97 -4.92 -2.63
C ASN A 246 8.42 -4.25 -3.95
N PHE A 247 9.18 -3.15 -3.86
CA PHE A 247 9.78 -2.41 -4.96
C PHE A 247 11.27 -2.72 -5.00
N PHE A 248 11.72 -3.40 -6.05
CA PHE A 248 13.10 -3.85 -6.18
C PHE A 248 13.83 -3.08 -7.28
N GLN A 249 15.00 -2.56 -6.96
CA GLN A 249 15.92 -1.95 -7.90
C GLN A 249 17.31 -2.56 -7.69
N ASP A 250 17.91 -3.06 -8.78
CA ASP A 250 19.22 -3.75 -8.77
C ASP A 250 19.31 -4.87 -7.71
N GLY A 251 18.23 -5.63 -7.56
CA GLY A 251 18.14 -6.76 -6.62
C GLY A 251 17.96 -6.37 -5.15
N LYS A 252 17.78 -5.08 -4.85
CA LYS A 252 17.55 -4.58 -3.50
C LYS A 252 16.14 -4.01 -3.38
N GLU A 253 15.47 -4.30 -2.27
CA GLU A 253 14.19 -3.68 -1.93
C GLU A 253 14.43 -2.25 -1.43
N VAL A 254 13.77 -1.27 -2.03
CA VAL A 254 14.03 0.15 -1.80
C VAL A 254 12.75 0.98 -1.71
N LEU A 255 12.84 2.14 -1.09
CA LEU A 255 11.85 3.21 -1.07
C LEU A 255 12.43 4.47 -1.70
N ARG A 256 11.67 5.16 -2.55
CA ARG A 256 12.09 6.43 -3.15
C ARG A 256 12.07 7.56 -2.13
N VAL A 257 13.14 8.35 -2.14
CA VAL A 257 13.29 9.57 -1.34
C VAL A 257 13.05 10.77 -2.25
N ARG A 258 12.21 11.71 -1.83
CA ARG A 258 11.77 12.86 -2.64
C ARG A 258 12.19 14.20 -2.05
N ASP A 259 12.27 15.23 -2.90
CA ASP A 259 12.62 16.61 -2.51
C ASP A 259 11.49 17.37 -1.79
N ASN A 260 10.23 16.94 -1.93
CA ASN A 260 9.06 17.52 -1.27
C ASN A 260 8.08 16.43 -0.79
N PRO A 261 7.19 16.74 0.19
CA PRO A 261 6.24 15.78 0.73
C PRO A 261 5.10 15.57 -0.27
N GLY A 262 5.30 14.64 -1.18
CA GLY A 262 4.30 14.31 -2.19
C GLY A 262 4.84 13.43 -3.29
N ALA A 263 3.94 12.69 -3.93
CA ALA A 263 4.24 11.83 -5.07
C ALA A 263 4.69 12.59 -6.33
N ASN A 264 4.46 13.91 -6.36
CA ASN A 264 4.92 14.82 -7.40
C ASN A 264 6.34 15.33 -7.20
N GLY A 265 6.96 15.06 -6.05
CA GLY A 265 8.32 15.49 -5.79
C GLY A 265 9.34 14.75 -6.63
N SER A 266 10.46 15.40 -6.93
CA SER A 266 11.53 14.76 -7.70
C SER A 266 12.18 13.67 -6.84
N GLU A 267 12.44 12.50 -7.42
CA GLU A 267 13.25 11.48 -6.78
C GLU A 267 14.68 12.02 -6.60
N ILE A 268 15.17 12.04 -5.37
CA ILE A 268 16.53 12.46 -5.01
C ILE A 268 17.42 11.30 -4.55
N GLY A 269 16.85 10.10 -4.39
CA GLY A 269 17.58 8.90 -4.03
C GLY A 269 16.68 7.73 -3.64
N LEU A 270 17.32 6.63 -3.25
CA LEU A 270 16.68 5.37 -2.86
C LEU A 270 17.15 4.95 -1.47
N ALA A 271 16.21 4.78 -0.56
CA ALA A 271 16.44 4.26 0.78
C ALA A 271 16.22 2.74 0.80
N GLU A 272 17.21 1.96 1.22
CA GLU A 272 17.07 0.51 1.29
C GLU A 272 16.15 0.09 2.45
N VAL A 273 15.31 -0.92 2.22
CA VAL A 273 14.44 -1.51 3.25
C VAL A 273 15.26 -2.03 4.43
N GLY A 274 14.74 -1.81 5.64
CA GLY A 274 15.39 -2.16 6.91
C GLY A 274 16.41 -1.13 7.41
N LYS A 275 16.83 -0.16 6.57
CA LYS A 275 17.68 0.95 7.04
C LYS A 275 16.89 1.96 7.85
N LYS A 276 17.61 2.67 8.72
CA LYS A 276 17.09 3.68 9.64
C LYS A 276 17.72 5.03 9.33
N TYR A 277 16.88 6.05 9.19
CA TYR A 277 17.28 7.41 8.88
C TYR A 277 16.86 8.35 10.01
N PRO A 278 17.65 9.39 10.36
CA PRO A 278 17.23 10.37 11.37
C PRO A 278 15.91 11.03 10.97
N TYR A 279 14.91 10.99 11.87
CA TYR A 279 13.65 11.68 11.67
C TYR A 279 13.82 13.17 11.98
N LEU A 280 13.38 14.05 11.09
CA LEU A 280 13.50 15.51 11.30
C LEU A 280 12.29 16.11 12.04
N GLY A 281 11.40 15.28 12.59
CA GLY A 281 10.27 15.75 13.40
C GLY A 281 9.11 16.32 12.59
N VAL A 282 9.11 16.16 11.27
CA VAL A 282 8.06 16.69 10.39
C VAL A 282 7.35 15.55 9.70
N GLU A 283 6.05 15.43 9.98
CA GLU A 283 5.10 14.63 9.21
C GLU A 283 4.14 15.57 8.48
N GLN A 284 4.00 15.38 7.17
CA GLN A 284 3.08 16.17 6.37
C GLN A 284 2.38 15.26 5.36
N SER A 285 1.05 15.21 5.43
CA SER A 285 0.20 14.50 4.47
C SER A 285 0.63 13.03 4.21
N GLY A 286 1.02 12.30 5.26
CA GLY A 286 1.48 10.91 5.14
C GLY A 286 2.92 10.76 4.63
N TRP A 287 3.76 11.79 4.79
CA TRP A 287 5.19 11.75 4.48
C TRP A 287 6.02 12.12 5.70
N TYR A 288 7.11 11.40 5.93
CA TYR A 288 8.10 11.70 6.96
C TYR A 288 9.31 12.39 6.37
N LYS A 289 9.72 13.50 6.99
CA LYS A 289 10.97 14.18 6.64
C LYS A 289 12.16 13.50 7.33
N ILE A 290 13.14 13.08 6.56
CA ILE A 290 14.34 12.37 7.03
C ILE A 290 15.62 13.12 6.64
N SER A 291 16.68 12.89 7.40
CA SER A 291 18.05 13.19 6.95
C SER A 291 18.53 12.03 6.06
N PHE A 292 18.72 12.31 4.78
CA PHE A 292 19.19 11.35 3.78
C PHE A 292 20.55 11.80 3.25
N GLU A 293 21.59 11.02 3.56
CA GLU A 293 22.99 11.37 3.30
C GLU A 293 23.35 12.75 3.90
N THR A 294 23.63 13.75 3.07
CA THR A 294 23.92 15.14 3.49
C THR A 294 22.78 16.11 3.19
N LYS A 295 21.59 15.61 2.85
CA LYS A 295 20.41 16.40 2.47
C LYS A 295 19.20 16.03 3.30
N GLU A 296 18.18 16.87 3.22
CA GLU A 296 16.84 16.54 3.71
C GLU A 296 16.03 15.90 2.58
N GLY A 297 15.23 14.90 2.90
CA GLY A 297 14.37 14.21 1.95
C GLY A 297 13.07 13.74 2.61
N TRP A 298 12.11 13.37 1.78
CA TRP A 298 10.80 12.89 2.21
C TRP A 298 10.60 11.45 1.78
N VAL A 299 10.08 10.64 2.70
CA VAL A 299 9.69 9.25 2.45
C VAL A 299 8.23 9.05 2.84
N SER A 300 7.52 8.20 2.11
CA SER A 300 6.12 7.91 2.42
C SER A 300 5.99 7.16 3.75
N ALA A 301 5.07 7.60 4.60
CA ALA A 301 4.71 6.93 5.85
C ALA A 301 4.06 5.56 5.62
N SER A 302 3.54 5.28 4.42
CA SER A 302 2.99 3.96 4.08
C SER A 302 4.04 2.86 4.03
N TYR A 303 5.32 3.23 3.86
CA TYR A 303 6.46 2.32 3.74
C TYR A 303 7.54 2.58 4.78
N ALA A 304 7.17 3.23 5.88
CA ALA A 304 8.10 3.65 6.89
C ALA A 304 7.43 3.71 8.25
N LYS A 305 8.20 3.46 9.31
CA LYS A 305 7.71 3.61 10.69
C LYS A 305 8.68 4.47 11.50
N ILE A 306 8.12 5.34 12.33
CA ILE A 306 8.89 6.08 13.32
C ILE A 306 9.20 5.13 14.49
N ILE A 307 10.46 5.11 14.92
CA ILE A 307 10.93 4.33 16.07
C ILE A 307 11.76 5.23 16.98
N ASP A 308 11.69 4.99 18.28
CA ASP A 308 12.59 5.64 19.23
C ASP A 308 13.98 4.98 19.17
N ARG A 309 15.01 5.79 19.42
CA ARG A 309 16.42 5.40 19.40
C ARG A 309 16.85 4.68 20.67
#